data_AF-A0A0D0ATQ1-F1
#
_entry.id   AF-A0A0D0ATQ1-F1
#
_cell.length_a   1.000
_cell.length_b   1.000
_cell.length_c   1.000
_cell.angle_alpha   90.00
_cell.angle_beta   90.00
_cell.angle_gamma   90.00
#
_symmetry.space_group_name_H-M   'P 1'
#
loop_
_entity.id
_entity.type
_entity.pdbx_description
1 polymer ?
#
loop_
_entity_poly.entity_id
_entity_poly.type
_entity_poly.pdbx_seq_one_letter_code
_entity_poly.pdbx_strand_id
1 'polypeptide(L)'
;MKSNIKLNFNSDDLPECLCVVKDIKDEMLAMISDDPCKFVEGVFCDYVKSFPKDSSPGDISIIESSIYKVQKILNWTIPAQDQILNFCGVSPEWHAADSVSHFLRTVLAYLEDIKCLLFSGGVCKLTLAHSMGEMMYQKGIRI
;
A
#
# COMPACT_ATOMS: atom_id res chain seq x y z
N MET A 1 -1.00 12.73 -16.05
CA MET A 1 -1.04 11.63 -17.03
C MET A 1 -2.25 10.77 -16.67
N LYS A 2 -3.26 10.65 -17.53
CA LYS A 2 -4.47 9.87 -17.22
C LYS A 2 -4.15 8.38 -17.42
N SER A 3 -3.95 7.64 -16.34
CA SER A 3 -3.93 6.19 -16.36
C SER A 3 -5.33 5.71 -16.73
N ASN A 4 -5.49 5.25 -17.97
CA ASN A 4 -6.72 4.67 -18.51
C ASN A 4 -6.49 3.17 -18.67
N ILE A 5 -6.31 2.47 -17.53
CA ILE A 5 -6.27 1.01 -17.53
C ILE A 5 -7.69 0.54 -17.91
N LYS A 6 -7.85 0.02 -19.12
CA LYS A 6 -9.08 -0.66 -19.55
C LYS A 6 -9.14 -1.99 -18.80
N LEU A 7 -9.81 -2.00 -17.66
CA LEU A 7 -9.99 -3.17 -16.82
C LEU A 7 -11.14 -4.03 -17.36
N ASN A 8 -10.81 -4.96 -18.26
CA ASN A 8 -11.63 -6.14 -18.50
C ASN A 8 -10.69 -7.34 -18.54
N PHE A 9 -10.36 -7.87 -17.36
CA PHE A 9 -9.28 -8.82 -17.17
C PHE A 9 -9.73 -10.26 -17.48
N ASN A 10 -9.88 -10.56 -18.77
CA ASN A 10 -10.04 -11.90 -19.34
C ASN A 10 -8.95 -12.08 -20.43
N SER A 11 -7.68 -11.91 -20.05
CA SER A 11 -6.58 -12.15 -20.96
C SER A 11 -6.18 -13.63 -20.89
N ASP A 12 -6.38 -14.35 -22.00
CA ASP A 12 -5.79 -15.68 -22.21
C ASP A 12 -4.33 -15.57 -22.73
N ASP A 13 -3.67 -14.42 -22.56
CA ASP A 13 -2.33 -14.13 -23.08
C ASP A 13 -1.33 -13.74 -21.97
N LEU A 14 -0.22 -14.48 -21.88
CA LEU A 14 0.82 -14.28 -20.88
C LEU A 14 1.54 -12.92 -21.03
N PRO A 15 2.01 -12.49 -22.22
CA PRO A 15 2.55 -11.14 -22.45
C PRO A 15 1.66 -10.01 -21.94
N GLU A 16 0.34 -10.09 -22.14
CA GLU A 16 -0.60 -9.08 -21.63
C GLU A 16 -0.65 -9.09 -20.09
N CYS A 17 -0.64 -10.27 -19.45
CA CYS A 17 -0.55 -10.39 -18.00
C CYS A 17 0.73 -9.73 -17.44
N LEU A 18 1.87 -9.96 -18.11
CA LEU A 18 3.15 -9.38 -17.72
C LEU A 18 3.17 -7.85 -17.90
N CYS A 19 2.57 -7.35 -18.98
CA CYS A 19 2.40 -5.91 -19.19
C CYS A 19 1.59 -5.28 -18.06
N VAL A 20 0.52 -5.94 -17.61
CA VAL A 20 -0.32 -5.42 -16.53
C VAL A 20 0.43 -5.39 -15.20
N VAL A 21 1.16 -6.45 -14.84
CA VAL A 21 1.98 -6.44 -13.61
C VAL A 21 3.00 -5.32 -13.65
N LYS A 22 3.59 -5.04 -14.82
CA LYS A 22 4.50 -3.90 -14.99
C LYS A 22 3.79 -2.57 -14.79
N ASP A 23 2.63 -2.35 -15.41
CA ASP A 23 1.87 -1.10 -15.26
C ASP A 23 1.44 -0.88 -13.80
N ILE A 24 1.03 -1.96 -13.11
CA ILE A 24 0.71 -1.95 -11.67
C ILE A 24 1.94 -1.58 -10.84
N LYS A 25 3.10 -2.17 -11.13
CA LYS A 25 4.35 -1.84 -10.45
C LYS A 25 4.72 -0.38 -10.65
N ASP A 26 4.55 0.15 -11.86
CA ASP A 26 4.84 1.55 -12.17
C ASP A 26 3.87 2.48 -11.42
N GLU A 27 2.59 2.13 -11.33
CA GLU A 27 1.60 2.87 -10.52
C GLU A 27 1.90 2.80 -9.02
N MET A 28 2.30 1.62 -8.52
CA MET A 28 2.75 1.42 -7.14
C MET A 28 3.95 2.31 -6.82
N LEU A 29 4.99 2.31 -7.67
CA LEU A 29 6.18 3.13 -7.46
C LEU A 29 5.87 4.62 -7.57
N ALA A 30 4.98 5.03 -8.48
CA ALA A 30 4.55 6.42 -8.58
C ALA A 30 3.78 6.91 -7.34
N MET A 31 3.05 6.03 -6.66
CA MET A 31 2.26 6.36 -5.48
C MET A 31 3.05 6.23 -4.17
N ILE A 32 3.73 5.09 -3.97
CA ILE A 32 4.29 4.66 -2.69
C ILE A 32 5.82 4.85 -2.66
N SER A 33 6.45 5.06 -3.82
CA SER A 33 7.91 4.98 -3.98
C SER A 33 8.45 3.59 -3.61
N ASP A 34 9.73 3.47 -3.32
CA ASP A 34 10.45 2.22 -3.06
C ASP A 34 10.48 1.80 -1.58
N ASP A 35 9.92 2.60 -0.68
CA ASP A 35 9.97 2.39 0.78
C ASP A 35 8.57 2.49 1.40
N PRO A 36 7.94 1.35 1.76
CA PRO A 36 6.63 1.30 2.42
C PRO A 36 6.56 2.18 3.67
N CYS A 37 7.62 2.17 4.49
CA CYS A 37 7.65 2.93 5.74
C CYS A 37 7.61 4.43 5.45
N LYS A 38 8.39 4.92 4.48
CA LYS A 38 8.39 6.36 4.13
C LYS A 38 7.03 6.83 3.64
N PHE A 39 6.34 6.03 2.83
CA PHE A 39 5.00 6.37 2.37
C PHE A 39 4.02 6.48 3.55
N VAL A 40 4.03 5.48 4.43
CA VAL A 40 3.12 5.44 5.59
C VAL A 40 3.44 6.56 6.58
N GLU A 41 4.71 6.84 6.84
CA GLU A 41 5.15 8.00 7.62
C GLU A 41 4.65 9.30 7.01
N GLY A 42 4.69 9.44 5.69
CA GLY A 42 4.14 10.59 4.97
C GLY A 42 2.64 10.76 5.20
N VAL A 43 1.86 9.69 5.02
CA VAL A 43 0.41 9.68 5.27
C VAL A 43 0.11 10.05 6.72
N PHE A 44 0.88 9.52 7.67
CA PHE A 44 0.72 9.82 9.08
C PHE A 44 1.08 11.28 9.41
N CYS A 45 2.15 11.81 8.82
CA CYS A 45 2.51 13.22 8.97
C CYS A 45 1.40 14.14 8.45
N ASP A 46 0.76 13.79 7.35
CA ASP A 46 -0.36 14.57 6.81
C ASP A 46 -1.59 14.49 7.72
N TYR A 47 -1.87 13.34 8.33
CA TYR A 47 -2.84 13.22 9.42
C TYR A 47 -2.47 14.13 10.60
N VAL A 48 -1.22 14.15 11.07
CA VAL A 48 -0.79 15.01 12.19
C VAL A 48 -0.92 16.51 11.86
N LYS A 49 -0.61 16.92 10.63
CA LYS A 49 -0.78 18.31 10.19
C LYS A 49 -2.24 18.74 10.13
N SER A 50 -3.17 17.79 10.00
CA SER A 50 -4.61 18.06 9.95
C SER A 50 -5.24 18.31 11.32
N PHE A 51 -4.46 18.22 12.41
CA PHE A 51 -4.98 18.47 13.76
C PHE A 51 -5.55 19.88 13.88
N PRO A 52 -6.80 20.02 14.33
CA PRO A 52 -7.38 21.31 14.62
C PRO A 52 -6.80 21.89 15.92
N LYS A 53 -7.11 23.17 16.19
CA LYS A 53 -6.52 23.91 17.34
C LYS A 53 -7.18 23.53 18.67
N ASP A 54 -8.45 23.15 18.63
CA ASP A 54 -9.12 22.44 19.70
C ASP A 54 -8.61 20.99 19.71
N SER A 55 -8.41 20.39 20.87
CA SER A 55 -7.78 19.07 21.05
C SER A 55 -8.56 17.87 20.45
N SER A 56 -9.38 18.11 19.43
CA SER A 56 -10.06 17.08 18.65
C SER A 56 -9.08 16.35 17.70
N PRO A 57 -9.41 15.13 17.26
CA PRO A 57 -8.57 14.34 16.38
C PRO A 57 -8.37 15.00 15.01
N GLY A 58 -7.26 14.67 14.33
CA GLY A 58 -7.04 15.01 12.93
C GLY A 58 -8.02 14.31 11.97
N ASP A 59 -7.94 14.67 10.69
CA ASP A 59 -8.75 14.14 9.60
C ASP A 59 -8.38 12.68 9.25
N ILE A 60 -9.16 11.74 9.77
CA ILE A 60 -9.00 10.30 9.54
C ILE A 60 -9.15 9.93 8.06
N SER A 61 -9.84 10.75 7.24
CA SER A 61 -10.04 10.47 5.82
C SER A 61 -8.72 10.44 5.02
N ILE A 62 -7.65 11.05 5.54
CA ILE A 62 -6.30 10.97 4.95
C ILE A 62 -5.79 9.53 4.94
N ILE A 63 -5.97 8.80 6.05
CA ILE A 63 -5.55 7.40 6.17
C ILE A 63 -6.51 6.50 5.38
N GLU A 64 -7.82 6.71 5.50
CA GLU A 64 -8.81 5.89 4.78
C GLU A 64 -8.69 6.01 3.27
N SER A 65 -8.46 7.22 2.76
CA SER A 65 -8.24 7.44 1.33
C SER A 65 -6.93 6.79 0.84
N SER A 66 -5.90 6.74 1.69
CA SER A 66 -4.64 6.07 1.39
C SER A 66 -4.82 4.55 1.36
N ILE A 67 -5.51 3.97 2.34
CA ILE A 67 -5.89 2.54 2.36
C ILE A 67 -6.66 2.19 1.08
N TYR A 68 -7.68 2.97 0.74
CA TYR A 68 -8.50 2.72 -0.45
C TYR A 68 -7.66 2.72 -1.74
N LYS A 69 -6.72 3.66 -1.87
CA LYS A 69 -5.83 3.74 -3.03
C LYS A 69 -4.90 2.51 -3.14
N VAL A 70 -4.28 2.09 -2.04
CA VAL A 70 -3.39 0.92 -2.02
C VAL A 70 -4.19 -0.37 -2.28
N GLN A 71 -5.35 -0.51 -1.65
CA GLN A 71 -6.26 -1.64 -1.87
C GLN A 71 -6.70 -1.76 -3.33
N LYS A 72 -6.95 -0.62 -3.99
CA LYS A 72 -7.32 -0.58 -5.41
C LYS A 72 -6.22 -1.16 -6.30
N ILE A 73 -4.95 -0.82 -6.05
CA ILE A 73 -3.80 -1.37 -6.79
C ILE A 73 -3.66 -2.87 -6.50
N LEU A 74 -3.78 -3.27 -5.23
CA LEU A 74 -3.67 -4.68 -4.84
C LEU A 74 -4.76 -5.55 -5.50
N ASN A 75 -5.99 -5.05 -5.57
CA ASN A 75 -7.11 -5.73 -6.22
C ASN A 75 -6.88 -5.96 -7.72
N TRP A 76 -5.99 -5.19 -8.36
CA TRP A 76 -5.57 -5.42 -9.75
C TRP A 76 -4.39 -6.38 -9.86
N THR A 77 -3.54 -6.42 -8.82
CA THR A 77 -2.34 -7.26 -8.80
C THR A 77 -2.69 -8.74 -8.65
N ILE A 78 -3.65 -9.06 -7.78
CA ILE A 78 -4.00 -10.45 -7.44
C ILE A 78 -4.47 -11.24 -8.69
N PRO A 79 -5.44 -10.76 -9.50
CA PRO A 79 -5.86 -11.49 -10.70
C PRO A 79 -4.73 -11.70 -11.71
N ALA A 80 -3.83 -10.72 -11.88
CA ALA A 80 -2.69 -10.82 -12.78
C ALA A 80 -1.66 -11.85 -12.28
N GLN A 81 -1.39 -11.87 -10.97
CA GLN A 81 -0.54 -12.87 -10.33
C GLN A 81 -1.13 -14.30 -10.50
N ASP A 82 -2.43 -14.47 -10.30
CA ASP A 82 -3.12 -15.76 -10.44
C ASP A 82 -3.09 -16.27 -11.89
N GLN A 83 -3.24 -15.37 -12.88
CA GLN A 83 -3.12 -15.75 -14.29
C GLN A 83 -1.70 -16.17 -14.65
N ILE A 84 -0.67 -15.43 -14.21
CA ILE A 84 0.73 -15.82 -14.42
C ILE A 84 0.99 -17.21 -13.81
N LEU A 85 0.48 -17.47 -12.60
CA LEU A 85 0.57 -18.78 -11.97
C LEU A 85 -0.06 -19.88 -12.83
N ASN A 86 -1.23 -19.62 -13.41
CA ASN A 86 -1.91 -20.58 -14.28
C ASN A 86 -1.15 -20.85 -15.60
N PHE A 87 -0.47 -19.84 -16.17
CA PHE A 87 0.27 -19.99 -17.43
C PHE A 87 1.61 -20.69 -17.27
N CYS A 88 2.38 -20.31 -16.26
CA CYS A 88 3.79 -20.71 -16.16
C CYS A 88 4.19 -21.29 -14.79
N GLY A 89 3.23 -21.48 -13.88
CA GLY A 89 3.50 -21.97 -12.54
C GLY A 89 4.28 -20.97 -11.69
N VAL A 90 5.01 -21.48 -10.70
CA VAL A 90 5.91 -20.67 -9.87
C VAL A 90 7.17 -20.37 -10.70
N SER A 91 7.16 -19.21 -11.35
CA SER A 91 8.19 -18.73 -12.27
C SER A 91 8.81 -17.41 -11.78
N PRO A 92 9.91 -16.93 -12.39
CA PRO A 92 10.44 -15.60 -12.10
C PRO A 92 9.41 -14.48 -12.28
N GLU A 93 8.54 -14.61 -13.28
CA GLU A 93 7.44 -13.69 -13.55
C GLU A 93 6.40 -13.71 -12.41
N TRP A 94 6.06 -14.90 -11.92
CA TRP A 94 5.17 -15.04 -10.78
C TRP A 94 5.79 -14.44 -9.51
N HIS A 95 7.07 -14.66 -9.26
CA HIS A 95 7.79 -14.04 -8.13
C HIS A 95 7.85 -12.52 -8.24
N ALA A 96 7.96 -11.97 -9.45
CA ALA A 96 7.91 -10.53 -9.67
C ALA A 96 6.52 -9.95 -9.33
N ALA A 97 5.45 -10.63 -9.74
CA ALA A 97 4.08 -10.25 -9.38
C ALA A 97 3.82 -10.40 -7.86
N ASP A 98 4.31 -11.48 -7.26
CA ASP A 98 4.24 -11.72 -5.81
C ASP A 98 4.96 -10.65 -5.00
N SER A 99 6.13 -10.18 -5.47
CA SER A 99 6.86 -9.11 -4.80
C SER A 99 6.05 -7.80 -4.76
N VAL A 100 5.31 -7.49 -5.83
CA VAL A 100 4.42 -6.32 -5.88
C VAL A 100 3.23 -6.49 -4.93
N SER A 101 2.58 -7.66 -4.94
CA SER A 101 1.43 -7.91 -4.06
C SER A 101 1.83 -7.94 -2.59
N HIS A 102 2.99 -8.52 -2.26
CA HIS A 102 3.57 -8.52 -0.92
C HIS A 102 3.86 -7.09 -0.45
N PHE A 103 4.53 -6.28 -1.27
CA PHE A 103 4.80 -4.88 -0.95
C PHE A 103 3.52 -4.08 -0.63
N LEU A 104 2.48 -4.23 -1.46
CA LEU A 104 1.20 -3.56 -1.25
C LEU A 104 0.50 -4.03 0.03
N ARG A 105 0.57 -5.33 0.35
CA ARG A 105 0.04 -5.89 1.61
C ARG A 105 0.78 -5.33 2.82
N THR A 106 2.10 -5.19 2.75
CA THR A 106 2.89 -4.57 3.84
C THR A 106 2.46 -3.13 4.08
N VAL A 107 2.28 -2.34 3.01
CA VAL A 107 1.80 -0.96 3.13
C VAL A 107 0.40 -0.90 3.76
N LEU A 108 -0.52 -1.77 3.33
CA LEU A 108 -1.85 -1.86 3.90
C LEU A 108 -1.81 -2.19 5.40
N ALA A 109 -1.03 -3.18 5.79
CA ALA A 109 -0.89 -3.56 7.20
C ALA A 109 -0.44 -2.37 8.06
N TYR A 110 0.57 -1.62 7.62
CA TYR A 110 1.04 -0.45 8.35
C TYR A 110 -0.01 0.67 8.44
N LEU A 111 -0.78 0.91 7.37
CA LEU A 111 -1.88 1.88 7.40
C LEU A 111 -3.03 1.43 8.31
N GLU A 112 -3.36 0.14 8.31
CA GLU A 112 -4.39 -0.45 9.16
C GLU A 112 -3.99 -0.43 10.64
N ASP A 113 -2.71 -0.67 10.95
CA ASP A 113 -2.16 -0.53 12.30
C ASP A 113 -2.34 0.90 12.81
N ILE A 114 -1.98 1.91 12.00
CA ILE A 114 -2.22 3.32 12.33
C ILE A 114 -3.71 3.56 12.56
N LYS A 115 -4.58 3.11 11.63
CA LYS A 115 -6.02 3.29 11.74
C LYS A 115 -6.56 2.70 13.06
N CYS A 116 -6.16 1.48 13.41
CA CYS A 116 -6.51 0.81 14.66
C CYS A 116 -6.06 1.60 15.89
N LEU A 117 -4.82 2.11 15.87
CA LEU A 117 -4.29 2.96 16.94
C LEU A 117 -5.12 4.23 17.12
N LEU A 118 -5.53 4.89 16.04
CA LEU A 118 -6.38 6.08 16.12
C LEU A 118 -7.74 5.78 16.78
N PHE A 119 -8.37 4.66 16.43
CA PHE A 119 -9.66 4.26 17.01
C PHE A 119 -9.59 3.86 18.48
N SER A 120 -8.42 3.45 18.97
CA SER A 120 -8.23 3.11 20.39
C SER A 120 -8.28 4.32 21.35
N GLY A 121 -8.47 5.54 20.82
CA GLY A 121 -8.69 6.75 21.61
C GLY A 121 -7.44 7.31 22.30
N GLY A 122 -6.27 6.72 22.05
CA GLY A 122 -5.03 6.98 22.77
C GLY A 122 -4.02 7.86 22.04
N VAL A 123 -4.44 8.86 21.25
CA VAL A 123 -3.48 9.66 20.46
C VAL A 123 -3.07 10.92 21.22
N CYS A 124 -2.21 10.77 22.21
CA CYS A 124 -1.40 11.89 22.71
C CYS A 124 -0.15 12.04 21.84
N LYS A 125 0.51 13.22 21.85
CA LYS A 125 1.77 13.45 21.10
C LYS A 125 2.86 12.41 21.40
N LEU A 126 2.81 11.78 22.58
CA LEU A 126 3.72 10.69 22.97
C LEU A 126 3.43 9.39 22.21
N THR A 127 2.16 9.03 22.03
CA THR A 127 1.74 7.88 21.20
C THR A 127 2.13 8.10 19.74
N LEU A 128 1.98 9.33 19.22
CA LEU A 128 2.43 9.66 17.86
C LEU A 128 3.94 9.41 17.67
N ALA A 129 4.78 9.85 18.62
CA ALA A 129 6.23 9.63 18.58
C ALA A 129 6.60 8.15 18.77
N HIS A 130 5.86 7.42 19.60
CA HIS A 130 6.07 5.99 19.81
C HIS A 130 5.69 5.18 18.56
N SER A 131 4.56 5.47 17.90
CA SER A 131 4.13 4.82 16.66
C SER A 131 5.10 5.06 15.51
N MET A 132 5.68 6.27 15.40
CA MET A 132 6.78 6.51 14.45
C MET A 132 8.02 5.67 14.78
N GLY A 133 8.33 5.49 16.08
CA GLY A 133 9.39 4.58 16.52
C GLY A 133 9.12 3.12 16.14
N GLU A 134 7.90 2.62 16.36
CA GLU A 134 7.49 1.25 16.01
C GLU A 134 7.55 1.00 14.49
N MET A 135 7.15 1.96 13.66
CA MET A 135 7.34 1.88 12.20
C MET A 135 8.83 1.77 11.81
N MET A 136 9.71 2.50 12.53
CA MET A 136 11.16 2.39 12.34
C MET A 136 11.72 1.04 12.83
N TYR A 137 11.11 0.42 13.85
CA TYR A 137 11.47 -0.95 14.27
C TYR A 137 11.07 -1.99 13.23
N GLN A 138 9.90 -1.85 12.59
CA GLN A 138 9.48 -2.73 11.50
C GLN A 138 10.45 -2.66 10.30
N LYS A 139 11.06 -1.48 10.04
CA LYS A 139 12.13 -1.33 9.05
C LYS A 139 13.41 -2.11 9.39
N GLY A 140 13.65 -2.39 10.67
CA GLY A 140 14.78 -3.19 11.16
C GLY A 140 14.56 -4.71 11.04
N ILE A 141 13.32 -5.16 10.92
CA ILE A 141 12.94 -6.58 10.74
C ILE A 141 12.72 -6.85 9.23
N ARG A 142 13.68 -6.44 8.39
CA ARG A 142 13.70 -6.88 6.99
C ARG A 142 14.00 -8.38 6.96
N ILE A 143 12.98 -9.18 6.70
CA ILE A 143 13.07 -10.59 6.26
C ILE A 143 13.39 -10.58 4.77
#